data_AF-A0A950V4P0-F1
#
_entry.id   AF-A0A950V4P0-F1
#
_cell.length_a   1.000
_cell.length_b   1.000
_cell.length_c   1.000
_cell.angle_alpha   90.00
_cell.angle_beta   90.00
_cell.angle_gamma   90.00
#
_symmetry.space_group_name_H-M   'P 1'
#
loop_
_entity.id
_entity.type
_entity.pdbx_description
1 polymer ?
#
loop_
_entity_poly.entity_id
_entity_poly.type
_entity_poly.pdbx_seq_one_letter_code
_entity_poly.pdbx_strand_id
1 'polypeptide(L)'
;GPTKNGKQLWFGLEPGTSLAFLDGASPFSISTQWLQYWVEQDPSFDWHIIREATFPNYFTQSELKFHDVLGTDNPDLGAFRDNGGKMILYHGLADFLIFPRGSYNYYNRVEDVMGGLKQTLAFYRFFPYPGNGHCGGNPTQPNAPLINSNDLFSALVNWVENDVAPDSIIAYNNANKAIATVSRPICKYPDKLVYKGTGSANEAANFTCVEQKNDPLHGSEHVIPDPGARGEGR
;
A
#
# COMPACT_ATOMS: atom_id res chain seq x y z
N GLY A 1 -10.84 -0.53 -10.86
CA GLY A 1 -11.56 0.42 -11.75
C GLY A 1 -13.05 0.44 -11.45
N PRO A 2 -13.77 1.52 -11.81
CA PRO A 2 -15.23 1.57 -11.72
C PRO A 2 -15.86 0.56 -12.69
N THR A 3 -17.00 0.00 -12.31
CA THR A 3 -17.88 -0.76 -13.20
C THR A 3 -18.88 0.16 -13.86
N LYS A 4 -19.57 -0.33 -14.90
CA LYS A 4 -20.68 0.37 -15.59
C LYS A 4 -21.76 0.95 -14.65
N ASN A 5 -21.89 0.40 -13.43
CA ASN A 5 -22.87 0.85 -12.44
C ASN A 5 -22.25 1.76 -11.35
N GLY A 6 -21.02 2.26 -11.55
CA GLY A 6 -20.32 3.13 -10.59
C GLY A 6 -19.73 2.40 -9.38
N LYS A 7 -19.88 1.08 -9.27
CA LYS A 7 -19.25 0.29 -8.20
C LYS A 7 -17.77 0.06 -8.50
N GLN A 8 -16.90 0.24 -7.51
CA GLN A 8 -15.46 0.10 -7.67
C GLN A 8 -15.00 -1.35 -7.44
N LEU A 9 -14.33 -1.96 -8.42
CA LEU A 9 -13.71 -3.30 -8.27
C LEU A 9 -12.34 -3.25 -7.60
N TRP A 10 -11.63 -2.14 -7.78
CA TRP A 10 -10.30 -1.91 -7.21
C TRP A 10 -9.99 -0.42 -7.28
N PHE A 11 -8.99 0.00 -6.52
CA PHE A 11 -8.46 1.34 -6.50
C PHE A 11 -7.96 1.81 -7.88
N GLY A 12 -7.80 3.13 -8.02
CA GLY A 12 -7.12 3.74 -9.16
C GLY A 12 -5.72 4.24 -8.76
N LEU A 13 -5.01 4.81 -9.73
CA LEU A 13 -3.73 5.47 -9.47
C LEU A 13 -3.90 6.73 -8.63
N GLU A 14 -2.91 7.00 -7.78
CA GLU A 14 -2.80 8.27 -7.08
C GLU A 14 -2.36 9.41 -8.00
N PRO A 15 -2.83 10.64 -7.79
CA PRO A 15 -2.32 11.82 -8.50
C PRO A 15 -0.79 11.92 -8.41
N GLY A 16 -0.16 12.18 -9.56
CA GLY A 16 1.30 12.27 -9.66
C GLY A 16 2.00 10.95 -10.03
N THR A 17 1.25 9.84 -10.12
CA THR A 17 1.77 8.58 -10.67
C THR A 17 1.94 8.66 -12.18
N SER A 18 3.02 8.08 -12.71
CA SER A 18 3.24 8.01 -14.16
C SER A 18 2.24 7.08 -14.83
N LEU A 19 1.63 7.52 -15.93
CA LEU A 19 0.74 6.69 -16.76
C LEU A 19 1.50 5.84 -17.78
N ALA A 20 2.82 6.00 -17.90
CA ALA A 20 3.63 5.38 -18.96
C ALA A 20 3.59 3.84 -18.96
N PHE A 21 3.21 3.21 -17.84
CA PHE A 21 3.10 1.75 -17.71
C PHE A 21 1.65 1.23 -17.85
N LEU A 22 0.66 2.12 -17.98
CA LEU A 22 -0.75 1.75 -18.19
C LEU A 22 -1.24 1.98 -19.63
N ASP A 23 -0.47 2.71 -20.44
CA ASP A 23 -0.82 3.06 -21.82
C ASP A 23 0.04 2.28 -22.81
N GLY A 24 -0.57 1.33 -23.53
CA GLY A 24 0.16 0.52 -24.51
C GLY A 24 -0.68 -0.57 -25.18
N ALA A 25 -0.18 -1.06 -26.32
CA ALA A 25 -0.81 -2.14 -27.09
C ALA A 25 -0.61 -3.53 -26.47
N SER A 26 0.33 -3.66 -25.52
CA SER A 26 0.63 -4.91 -24.83
C SER A 26 0.05 -4.85 -23.40
N PRO A 27 -0.88 -5.74 -23.03
CA PRO A 27 -1.42 -5.76 -21.68
C PRO A 27 -0.37 -6.21 -20.66
N PHE A 28 -0.59 -5.88 -19.39
CA PHE A 28 0.22 -6.40 -18.29
C PHE A 28 0.09 -7.93 -18.22
N SER A 29 1.21 -8.63 -18.44
CA SER A 29 1.21 -10.08 -18.67
C SER A 29 0.70 -10.89 -17.48
N ILE A 30 0.93 -10.42 -16.25
CA ILE A 30 0.44 -11.11 -15.05
C ILE A 30 -1.09 -11.19 -15.09
N SER A 31 -1.78 -10.11 -15.46
CA SER A 31 -3.24 -10.10 -15.54
C SER A 31 -3.77 -11.05 -16.61
N THR A 32 -3.17 -11.07 -17.80
CA THR A 32 -3.64 -11.96 -18.87
C THR A 32 -3.34 -13.42 -18.59
N GLN A 33 -2.16 -13.74 -18.04
CA GLN A 33 -1.78 -15.10 -17.64
C GLN A 33 -2.60 -15.61 -16.45
N TRP A 34 -2.96 -14.73 -15.50
CA TRP A 34 -3.87 -15.07 -14.42
C TRP A 34 -5.23 -15.51 -14.97
N LEU A 35 -5.80 -14.74 -15.89
CA LEU A 35 -7.07 -15.11 -16.52
C LEU A 35 -6.95 -16.42 -17.30
N GLN A 36 -5.91 -16.57 -18.12
CA GLN A 36 -5.68 -17.73 -18.98
C GLN A 36 -5.43 -19.03 -18.19
N TYR A 37 -4.43 -19.03 -17.30
CA TYR A 37 -3.96 -20.25 -16.65
C TYR A 37 -4.63 -20.53 -15.30
N TRP A 38 -5.16 -19.52 -14.62
CA TRP A 38 -5.76 -19.68 -13.29
C TRP A 38 -7.28 -19.61 -13.33
N VAL A 39 -7.85 -18.53 -13.85
CA VAL A 39 -9.31 -18.35 -13.85
C VAL A 39 -9.97 -19.31 -14.84
N GLU A 40 -9.53 -19.31 -16.09
CA GLU A 40 -10.11 -20.15 -17.16
C GLU A 40 -9.46 -21.53 -17.22
N GLN A 41 -8.21 -21.66 -16.74
CA GLN A 41 -7.43 -22.91 -16.77
C GLN A 41 -7.30 -23.48 -18.19
N ASP A 42 -7.23 -22.59 -19.19
CA ASP A 42 -7.18 -22.92 -20.60
C ASP A 42 -6.01 -22.16 -21.26
N PRO A 43 -4.91 -22.86 -21.61
CA PRO A 43 -3.78 -22.27 -22.33
C PRO A 43 -4.13 -21.66 -23.70
N SER A 44 -5.31 -21.94 -24.26
CA SER A 44 -5.79 -21.35 -25.51
C SER A 44 -6.71 -20.15 -25.31
N PHE A 45 -7.02 -19.78 -24.07
CA PHE A 45 -7.91 -18.67 -23.76
C PHE A 45 -7.40 -17.34 -24.35
N ASP A 46 -8.27 -16.67 -25.10
CA ASP A 46 -8.00 -15.38 -25.73
C ASP A 46 -8.54 -14.22 -24.88
N TRP A 47 -7.66 -13.50 -24.21
CA TRP A 47 -8.04 -12.36 -23.36
C TRP A 47 -8.69 -11.20 -24.13
N HIS A 48 -8.55 -11.12 -25.46
CA HIS A 48 -9.15 -10.05 -26.27
C HIS A 48 -10.69 -10.10 -26.29
N ILE A 49 -11.30 -11.22 -25.89
CA ILE A 49 -12.76 -11.35 -25.78
C ILE A 49 -13.34 -10.62 -24.56
N ILE A 50 -12.49 -10.25 -23.59
CA ILE A 50 -12.91 -9.59 -22.36
C ILE A 50 -13.35 -8.16 -22.68
N ARG A 51 -14.54 -7.79 -22.18
CA ARG A 51 -15.12 -6.46 -22.31
C ARG A 51 -15.31 -5.87 -20.92
N GLU A 52 -15.37 -4.54 -20.83
CA GLU A 52 -15.66 -3.84 -19.57
C GLU A 52 -16.92 -4.37 -18.87
N ALA A 53 -17.97 -4.68 -19.65
CA ALA A 53 -19.23 -5.21 -19.13
C ALA A 53 -19.12 -6.64 -18.56
N THR A 54 -18.18 -7.46 -19.07
CA THR A 54 -18.01 -8.86 -18.65
C THR A 54 -16.87 -9.04 -17.65
N PHE A 55 -15.93 -8.10 -17.58
CA PHE A 55 -14.80 -8.13 -16.65
C PHE A 55 -15.19 -8.35 -15.17
N PRO A 56 -16.26 -7.75 -14.62
CA PRO A 56 -16.67 -8.03 -13.25
C PRO A 56 -16.96 -9.52 -12.95
N ASN A 57 -17.39 -10.29 -13.96
CA ASN A 57 -17.63 -11.72 -13.80
C ASN A 57 -16.30 -12.47 -13.62
N TYR A 58 -15.30 -12.17 -14.44
CA TYR A 58 -13.96 -12.76 -14.31
C TYR A 58 -13.29 -12.38 -12.99
N PHE A 59 -13.45 -11.12 -12.55
CA PHE A 59 -12.99 -10.66 -11.25
C PHE A 59 -13.65 -11.47 -10.11
N THR A 60 -14.97 -11.60 -10.13
CA THR A 60 -15.71 -12.36 -9.11
C THR A 60 -15.30 -13.83 -9.11
N GLN A 61 -15.13 -14.44 -10.28
CA GLN A 61 -14.67 -15.83 -10.38
C GLN A 61 -13.24 -16.01 -9.84
N SER A 62 -12.35 -15.05 -10.10
CA SER A 62 -10.99 -15.03 -9.53
C SER A 62 -11.03 -15.06 -8.01
N GLU A 63 -11.81 -14.15 -7.40
CA GLU A 63 -11.97 -14.09 -5.95
C GLU A 63 -12.54 -15.40 -5.40
N LEU A 64 -13.64 -15.91 -5.97
CA LEU A 64 -14.28 -17.14 -5.50
C LEU A 64 -13.35 -18.37 -5.58
N LYS A 65 -12.45 -18.42 -6.57
CA LYS A 65 -11.54 -19.56 -6.76
C LYS A 65 -10.29 -19.47 -5.90
N PHE A 66 -9.74 -18.27 -5.69
CA PHE A 66 -8.37 -18.10 -5.22
C PHE A 66 -8.20 -17.18 -4.01
N HIS A 67 -9.23 -16.44 -3.58
CA HIS A 67 -9.11 -15.50 -2.47
C HIS A 67 -8.61 -16.19 -1.19
N ASP A 68 -9.19 -17.34 -0.83
CA ASP A 68 -8.85 -18.08 0.39
C ASP A 68 -7.38 -18.55 0.46
N VAL A 69 -6.66 -18.59 -0.67
CA VAL A 69 -5.28 -19.08 -0.75
C VAL A 69 -4.28 -17.98 -1.12
N LEU A 70 -4.69 -17.02 -1.97
CA LEU A 70 -3.80 -16.01 -2.56
C LEU A 70 -4.22 -14.57 -2.26
N GLY A 71 -5.43 -14.33 -1.78
CA GLY A 71 -5.93 -12.98 -1.49
C GLY A 71 -5.06 -12.24 -0.47
N THR A 72 -4.55 -12.95 0.54
CA THR A 72 -3.63 -12.42 1.57
C THR A 72 -4.17 -11.15 2.24
N ASP A 73 -5.48 -11.12 2.49
CA ASP A 73 -6.22 -9.90 2.82
C ASP A 73 -6.95 -9.98 4.18
N ASN A 74 -6.64 -10.99 5.01
CA ASN A 74 -7.22 -11.15 6.34
C ASN A 74 -6.76 -10.03 7.31
N PRO A 75 -7.67 -9.17 7.79
CA PRO A 75 -7.31 -8.08 8.69
C PRO A 75 -7.09 -8.51 10.15
N ASP A 76 -7.49 -9.73 10.55
CA ASP A 76 -7.24 -10.24 11.89
C ASP A 76 -5.79 -10.71 12.03
N LEU A 77 -4.99 -9.88 12.68
CA LEU A 77 -3.59 -10.14 13.01
C LEU A 77 -3.40 -10.48 14.50
N GLY A 78 -4.46 -10.90 15.20
CA GLY A 78 -4.46 -11.23 16.63
C GLY A 78 -3.36 -12.20 17.01
N ALA A 79 -3.29 -13.35 16.32
CA ALA A 79 -2.26 -14.35 16.58
C ALA A 79 -0.84 -13.80 16.36
N PHE A 80 -0.61 -12.98 15.31
CA PHE A 80 0.70 -12.37 15.07
C PHE A 80 1.09 -11.41 16.20
N ARG A 81 0.17 -10.53 16.60
CA ARG A 81 0.35 -9.58 17.71
C ARG A 81 0.64 -10.31 19.02
N ASP A 82 -0.17 -11.33 19.36
CA ASP A 82 -0.11 -12.02 20.65
C ASP A 82 1.15 -12.88 20.80
N ASN A 83 1.79 -13.24 19.68
CA ASN A 83 3.13 -13.86 19.66
C ASN A 83 4.28 -12.83 19.64
N GLY A 84 3.99 -11.54 19.90
CA GLY A 84 5.00 -10.48 19.97
C GLY A 84 5.46 -9.96 18.60
N GLY A 85 4.77 -10.31 17.52
CA GLY A 85 5.12 -9.89 16.17
C GLY A 85 5.10 -8.38 16.00
N LYS A 86 6.08 -7.84 15.26
CA LYS A 86 6.15 -6.43 14.86
C LYS A 86 6.20 -6.35 13.33
N MET A 87 5.44 -5.44 12.73
CA MET A 87 5.31 -5.29 11.30
C MET A 87 5.51 -3.84 10.86
N ILE A 88 6.34 -3.67 9.84
CA ILE A 88 6.51 -2.41 9.11
C ILE A 88 6.00 -2.63 7.68
N LEU A 89 4.93 -1.94 7.31
CA LEU A 89 4.52 -1.81 5.91
C LEU A 89 5.09 -0.51 5.36
N TYR A 90 5.52 -0.52 4.10
CA TYR A 90 5.83 0.67 3.34
C TYR A 90 5.21 0.56 1.95
N HIS A 91 4.90 1.69 1.32
CA HIS A 91 4.39 1.73 -0.05
C HIS A 91 4.78 3.04 -0.71
N GLY A 92 5.26 2.99 -1.96
CA GLY A 92 5.46 4.18 -2.78
C GLY A 92 4.13 4.80 -3.22
N LEU A 93 3.93 6.09 -2.97
CA LEU A 93 2.66 6.75 -3.31
C LEU A 93 2.48 7.08 -4.79
N ALA A 94 3.52 6.87 -5.60
CA ALA A 94 3.47 6.98 -7.05
C ALA A 94 3.66 5.60 -7.71
N ASP A 95 3.33 4.51 -7.00
CA ASP A 95 3.40 3.14 -7.52
C ASP A 95 2.38 2.95 -8.65
N PHE A 96 2.91 2.68 -9.84
CA PHE A 96 2.16 2.52 -11.08
C PHE A 96 1.75 1.07 -11.35
N LEU A 97 2.20 0.11 -10.54
CA LEU A 97 1.89 -1.32 -10.67
C LEU A 97 0.92 -1.79 -9.58
N ILE A 98 1.19 -1.46 -8.32
CA ILE A 98 0.33 -1.80 -7.18
C ILE A 98 -0.18 -0.51 -6.56
N PHE A 99 -1.50 -0.32 -6.52
CA PHE A 99 -2.04 0.99 -6.19
C PHE A 99 -2.10 1.19 -4.67
N PRO A 100 -1.54 2.29 -4.13
CA PRO A 100 -1.27 2.45 -2.71
C PRO A 100 -2.54 2.51 -1.84
N ARG A 101 -3.69 2.92 -2.39
CA ARG A 101 -4.99 2.86 -1.68
C ARG A 101 -5.34 1.46 -1.17
N GLY A 102 -4.89 0.40 -1.84
CA GLY A 102 -5.04 -0.97 -1.31
C GLY A 102 -4.35 -1.16 0.05
N SER A 103 -3.17 -0.59 0.23
CA SER A 103 -2.45 -0.63 1.51
C SER A 103 -3.12 0.19 2.59
N TYR A 104 -3.64 1.38 2.26
CA TYR A 104 -4.43 2.18 3.21
C TYR A 104 -5.69 1.43 3.63
N ASN A 105 -6.44 0.88 2.68
CA ASN A 105 -7.65 0.10 2.95
C ASN A 105 -7.36 -1.12 3.84
N TYR A 106 -6.32 -1.90 3.53
CA TYR A 106 -5.92 -3.04 4.37
C TYR A 106 -5.53 -2.60 5.79
N TYR A 107 -4.69 -1.57 5.91
CA TYR A 107 -4.28 -1.04 7.22
C TYR A 107 -5.49 -0.59 8.06
N ASN A 108 -6.45 0.10 7.44
CA ASN A 108 -7.66 0.58 8.11
C ASN A 108 -8.59 -0.57 8.54
N ARG A 109 -8.72 -1.64 7.74
CA ARG A 109 -9.47 -2.84 8.16
C ARG A 109 -8.78 -3.57 9.31
N VAL A 110 -7.45 -3.67 9.28
CA VAL A 110 -6.68 -4.19 10.44
C VAL A 110 -6.94 -3.31 11.66
N GLU A 111 -6.94 -1.99 11.51
CA GLU A 111 -7.26 -1.06 12.60
C GLU A 111 -8.65 -1.32 13.21
N ASP A 112 -9.67 -1.45 12.37
CA ASP A 112 -11.04 -1.70 12.81
C ASP A 112 -11.18 -3.02 13.59
N VAL A 113 -10.49 -4.07 13.12
CA VAL A 113 -10.54 -5.41 13.74
C VAL A 113 -9.67 -5.52 14.98
N MET A 114 -8.52 -4.84 15.01
CA MET A 114 -7.51 -4.97 16.07
C MET A 114 -7.73 -4.03 17.26
N GLY A 115 -8.85 -3.30 17.27
CA GLY A 115 -9.29 -2.49 18.41
C GLY A 115 -8.92 -1.01 18.33
N GLY A 116 -8.61 -0.48 17.13
CA GLY A 116 -8.35 0.93 16.86
C GLY A 116 -6.86 1.29 16.74
N LEU A 117 -6.60 2.53 16.29
CA LEU A 117 -5.27 3.00 15.92
C LEU A 117 -4.18 2.73 16.97
N LYS A 118 -4.48 3.01 18.25
CA LYS A 118 -3.49 2.87 19.33
C LYS A 118 -3.03 1.41 19.49
N GLN A 119 -3.95 0.46 19.36
CA GLN A 119 -3.71 -0.97 19.48
C GLN A 119 -2.93 -1.47 18.27
N THR A 120 -3.28 -1.00 17.07
CA THR A 120 -2.55 -1.32 15.83
C THR A 120 -1.13 -0.80 15.86
N LEU A 121 -0.92 0.47 16.22
CA LEU A 121 0.42 1.11 16.26
C LEU A 121 1.41 0.44 17.24
N ALA A 122 0.92 -0.37 18.18
CA ALA A 122 1.75 -1.12 19.12
C ALA A 122 2.49 -2.31 18.46
N PHE A 123 2.04 -2.77 17.28
CA PHE A 123 2.63 -3.91 16.58
C PHE A 123 2.71 -3.75 15.05
N TYR A 124 1.95 -2.85 14.44
CA TYR A 124 1.89 -2.64 13.01
C TYR A 124 1.97 -1.16 12.66
N ARG A 125 2.98 -0.75 11.89
CA ARG A 125 3.19 0.64 11.45
C ARG A 125 3.33 0.70 9.94
N PHE A 126 2.59 1.62 9.31
CA PHE A 126 2.63 1.85 7.87
C PHE A 126 3.32 3.18 7.55
N PHE A 127 4.29 3.15 6.62
CA PHE A 127 5.05 4.30 6.15
C PHE A 127 4.77 4.55 4.65
N PRO A 128 3.89 5.50 4.31
CA PRO A 128 3.67 5.91 2.93
C PRO A 128 4.81 6.79 2.42
N TYR A 129 5.49 6.37 1.34
CA TYR A 129 6.65 7.07 0.76
C TYR A 129 6.24 7.97 -0.43
N PRO A 130 6.19 9.31 -0.26
CA PRO A 130 5.79 10.21 -1.34
C PRO A 130 6.73 10.14 -2.54
N GLY A 131 6.18 10.22 -3.75
CA GLY A 131 6.94 10.29 -4.99
C GLY A 131 7.69 9.01 -5.39
N ASN A 132 7.67 7.96 -4.59
CA ASN A 132 8.27 6.67 -4.95
C ASN A 132 7.30 5.85 -5.80
N GLY A 133 7.82 5.22 -6.85
CA GLY A 133 7.11 4.23 -7.66
C GLY A 133 7.15 2.84 -7.05
N HIS A 134 7.02 1.82 -7.90
CA HIS A 134 6.99 0.42 -7.46
C HIS A 134 8.30 0.01 -6.79
N CYS A 135 8.20 -0.42 -5.53
CA CYS A 135 9.33 -0.80 -4.65
C CYS A 135 10.37 0.32 -4.36
N GLY A 136 10.22 1.53 -4.90
CA GLY A 136 11.11 2.66 -4.68
C GLY A 136 11.44 3.44 -5.94
N GLY A 137 11.82 4.70 -5.76
CA GLY A 137 12.28 5.57 -6.85
C GLY A 137 11.22 5.90 -7.90
N ASN A 138 11.36 7.06 -8.52
CA ASN A 138 10.57 7.41 -9.68
C ASN A 138 11.38 8.42 -10.49
N PRO A 139 11.76 8.12 -11.75
CA PRO A 139 12.55 9.03 -12.58
C PRO A 139 11.92 10.43 -12.74
N THR A 140 10.60 10.54 -12.61
CA THR A 140 9.89 11.84 -12.69
C THR A 140 9.88 12.61 -11.36
N GLN A 141 10.39 12.01 -10.28
CA GLN A 141 10.45 12.61 -8.94
C GLN A 141 11.87 12.47 -8.34
N PRO A 142 12.90 13.08 -8.93
CA PRO A 142 14.30 12.90 -8.54
C PRO A 142 14.64 13.41 -7.12
N ASN A 143 13.77 14.22 -6.52
CA ASN A 143 13.91 14.72 -5.14
C ASN A 143 13.06 13.94 -4.12
N ALA A 144 12.35 12.89 -4.54
CA ALA A 144 11.55 12.08 -3.64
C ALA A 144 12.46 11.39 -2.60
N PRO A 145 12.08 11.38 -1.31
CA PRO A 145 12.81 10.62 -0.30
C PRO A 145 12.67 9.12 -0.60
N LEU A 146 13.76 8.45 -0.95
CA LEU A 146 13.75 7.08 -1.46
C LEU A 146 13.57 6.05 -0.35
N ILE A 147 12.86 4.98 -0.69
CA ILE A 147 12.77 3.78 0.15
C ILE A 147 14.18 3.17 0.29
N ASN A 148 14.57 2.87 1.52
CA ASN A 148 15.82 2.18 1.85
C ASN A 148 15.50 0.96 2.73
N SER A 149 15.77 -0.24 2.21
CA SER A 149 15.48 -1.50 2.91
C SER A 149 16.33 -1.69 4.17
N ASN A 150 17.57 -1.21 4.20
CA ASN A 150 18.43 -1.31 5.38
C ASN A 150 17.93 -0.41 6.52
N ASP A 151 17.44 0.79 6.21
CA ASP A 151 16.88 1.70 7.22
C ASP A 151 15.58 1.13 7.81
N LEU A 152 14.69 0.59 6.96
CA LEU A 152 13.46 -0.08 7.40
C LEU A 152 13.76 -1.36 8.21
N PHE A 153 14.71 -2.18 7.76
CA PHE A 153 15.12 -3.39 8.46
C PHE A 153 15.77 -3.07 9.81
N SER A 154 16.66 -2.06 9.87
CA SER A 154 17.28 -1.62 11.12
C SER A 154 16.23 -1.09 12.10
N ALA A 155 15.22 -0.36 11.61
CA ALA A 155 14.11 0.10 12.44
C ALA A 155 13.26 -1.07 12.96
N LEU A 156 13.01 -2.09 12.15
CA LEU A 156 12.30 -3.30 12.57
C LEU A 156 13.09 -4.08 13.64
N VAL A 157 14.40 -4.29 13.41
CA VAL A 157 15.29 -4.94 14.39
C VAL A 157 15.27 -4.21 15.72
N ASN A 158 15.41 -2.88 15.70
CA ASN A 158 15.38 -2.08 16.92
C ASN A 158 14.02 -2.14 17.65
N TRP A 159 12.92 -2.24 16.89
CA TRP A 159 11.60 -2.41 17.48
C TRP A 159 11.44 -3.80 18.12
N VAL A 160 11.89 -4.86 17.45
CA VAL A 160 11.78 -6.23 17.96
C VAL A 160 12.70 -6.47 19.16
N GLU A 161 13.95 -6.02 19.09
CA GLU A 161 14.97 -6.36 20.09
C GLU A 161 15.00 -5.39 21.28
N ASN A 162 14.65 -4.11 21.06
CA ASN A 162 14.78 -3.07 22.09
C ASN A 162 13.45 -2.37 22.43
N ASP A 163 12.33 -2.82 21.86
CA ASP A 163 11.00 -2.21 22.01
C ASP A 163 10.95 -0.71 21.61
N VAL A 164 11.85 -0.30 20.69
CA VAL A 164 11.91 1.07 20.18
C VAL A 164 11.21 1.14 18.82
N ALA A 165 9.91 1.40 18.87
CA ALA A 165 9.06 1.49 17.69
C ALA A 165 9.32 2.79 16.89
N PRO A 166 9.46 2.74 15.55
CA PRO A 166 9.78 3.93 14.75
C PRO A 166 8.57 4.84 14.56
N ASP A 167 8.59 6.07 15.07
CA ASP A 167 7.52 7.06 14.78
C ASP A 167 7.70 7.74 13.41
N SER A 168 8.92 7.71 12.89
CA SER A 168 9.24 8.11 11.52
C SER A 168 10.52 7.41 11.03
N ILE A 169 10.70 7.37 9.71
CA ILE A 169 11.95 6.91 9.08
C ILE A 169 12.56 8.09 8.33
N ILE A 170 13.79 8.48 8.64
CA ILE A 170 14.48 9.52 7.87
C ILE A 170 14.93 8.93 6.54
N ALA A 171 14.39 9.46 5.45
CA ALA A 171 14.68 9.03 4.09
C ALA A 171 15.29 10.18 3.27
N TYR A 172 16.00 9.82 2.22
CA TYR A 172 16.87 10.72 1.44
C TYR A 172 16.61 10.56 -0.05
N ASN A 173 16.78 11.62 -0.84
CA ASN A 173 16.67 11.53 -2.31
C ASN A 173 17.80 10.72 -2.98
N ASN A 174 18.73 10.23 -2.17
CA ASN A 174 19.75 9.28 -2.54
C ASN A 174 19.75 8.18 -1.47
N ALA A 175 19.29 6.97 -1.82
CA ALA A 175 19.04 5.91 -0.84
C ALA A 175 20.31 5.51 -0.07
N ASN A 176 21.48 5.56 -0.70
CA ASN A 176 22.78 5.31 -0.06
C ASN A 176 23.37 6.52 0.70
N LYS A 177 22.64 7.64 0.78
CA LYS A 177 22.93 8.85 1.57
C LYS A 177 24.18 9.64 1.15
N ALA A 178 25.12 9.02 0.43
CA ALA A 178 26.44 9.57 0.13
C ALA A 178 26.42 10.92 -0.60
N ILE A 179 25.43 11.14 -1.47
CA ILE A 179 25.27 12.39 -2.23
C ILE A 179 23.88 13.00 -2.04
N ALA A 180 23.19 12.66 -0.96
CA ALA A 180 21.85 13.16 -0.68
C ALA A 180 21.85 14.68 -0.52
N THR A 181 20.93 15.34 -1.20
CA THR A 181 20.71 16.79 -1.10
C THR A 181 19.36 17.13 -0.46
N VAL A 182 18.47 16.15 -0.36
CA VAL A 182 17.14 16.27 0.26
C VAL A 182 16.94 15.14 1.25
N SER A 183 16.42 15.46 2.43
CA SER A 183 15.99 14.50 3.45
C SER A 183 14.58 14.83 3.95
N ARG A 184 13.80 13.80 4.27
CA ARG A 184 12.44 13.90 4.83
C ARG A 184 12.24 12.85 5.91
N PRO A 185 11.57 13.16 7.03
CA PRO A 185 10.93 12.14 7.83
C PRO A 185 9.75 11.57 7.05
N ILE A 186 9.70 10.25 6.91
CA ILE A 186 8.51 9.53 6.49
C ILE A 186 7.73 9.21 7.75
N CYS A 187 6.58 9.86 7.89
CA CYS A 187 5.72 9.70 9.05
C CYS A 187 5.01 8.36 9.01
N LYS A 188 4.81 7.74 10.17
CA LYS A 188 3.85 6.64 10.29
C LYS A 188 2.45 7.17 9.98
N TYR A 189 1.66 6.42 9.23
CA TYR A 189 0.25 6.74 9.01
C TYR A 189 -0.56 6.61 10.32
N PRO A 190 -1.56 7.49 10.59
CA PRO A 190 -2.08 8.57 9.75
C PRO A 190 -1.40 9.94 9.94
N ASP A 191 -0.24 10.01 10.61
CA ASP A 191 0.45 11.28 10.80
C ASP A 191 0.87 11.89 9.46
N LYS A 192 0.79 13.22 9.37
CA LYS A 192 1.29 13.98 8.22
C LYS A 192 2.59 14.68 8.52
N LEU A 193 3.38 14.80 7.47
CA LEU A 193 4.56 15.64 7.48
C LEU A 193 4.18 17.12 7.36
N VAL A 194 4.66 17.94 8.29
CA VAL A 194 4.43 19.40 8.31
C VAL A 194 5.78 20.13 8.33
N TYR A 195 5.97 21.08 7.42
CA TYR A 195 7.11 21.99 7.45
C TYR A 195 6.96 22.99 8.59
N LYS A 196 8.03 23.22 9.36
CA LYS A 196 8.01 24.12 10.52
C LYS A 196 7.90 25.60 10.14
N GLY A 197 8.04 25.93 8.84
CA GLY A 197 7.97 27.30 8.32
C GLY A 197 9.33 28.02 8.25
N THR A 198 10.36 27.47 8.90
CA THR A 198 11.71 28.05 8.97
C THR A 198 12.78 27.01 8.70
N GLY A 199 13.93 27.45 8.16
CA GLY A 199 15.06 26.59 7.81
C GLY A 199 15.06 26.20 6.33
N SER A 200 15.95 25.28 5.96
CA SER A 200 15.97 24.73 4.61
C SER A 200 14.84 23.73 4.43
N ALA A 201 14.05 23.90 3.37
CA ALA A 201 13.06 22.91 2.97
C ALA A 201 13.71 21.60 2.50
N ASN A 202 15.03 21.49 2.36
CA ASN A 202 15.70 20.25 1.97
C ASN A 202 16.12 19.38 3.17
N GLU A 203 15.92 19.85 4.40
CA GLU A 203 16.41 19.16 5.60
C GLU A 203 15.27 18.60 6.44
N ALA A 204 15.37 17.31 6.79
CA ALA A 204 14.36 16.62 7.58
C ALA A 204 14.11 17.28 8.96
N ALA A 205 15.14 17.87 9.56
CA ALA A 205 15.06 18.56 10.85
C ALA A 205 14.07 19.74 10.87
N ASN A 206 13.77 20.32 9.70
CA ASN A 206 12.84 21.43 9.55
C ASN A 206 11.39 20.99 9.32
N PHE A 207 11.11 19.68 9.47
CA PHE A 207 9.78 19.11 9.41
C PHE A 207 9.43 18.39 10.72
N THR A 208 8.15 18.10 10.92
CA THR A 208 7.64 17.33 12.04
C THR A 208 6.43 16.49 11.59
N CYS A 209 6.31 15.30 12.16
CA CYS A 209 5.12 14.47 11.98
C CYS A 209 4.05 14.93 12.97
N VAL A 210 2.86 15.23 12.47
CA VAL A 210 1.73 15.68 13.27
C VAL A 210 0.59 14.69 13.08
N GLU A 211 0.07 14.21 14.20
CA GLU A 211 -1.11 13.35 14.25
C GLU A 211 -2.28 14.00 13.51
N GLN A 212 -2.88 13.26 12.56
CA GLN A 212 -4.15 13.64 11.98
C GLN A 212 -5.28 13.06 12.81
N LYS A 213 -6.06 13.93 13.46
CA LYS A 213 -7.23 13.51 14.26
C LYS A 213 -8.36 12.91 13.43
N ASN A 214 -8.46 13.30 12.16
CA ASN A 214 -9.41 12.79 11.20
C ASN A 214 -8.64 12.30 9.98
N ASP A 215 -8.52 11.00 9.83
CA ASP A 215 -7.95 10.39 8.64
C ASP A 215 -9.00 10.36 7.51
N PRO A 216 -8.78 11.08 6.39
CA PRO A 216 -9.74 11.12 5.29
C PRO A 216 -9.86 9.79 4.53
N LEU A 217 -8.93 8.85 4.71
CA LEU A 217 -8.93 7.55 4.04
C LEU A 217 -9.59 6.44 4.88
N HIS A 218 -9.85 6.67 6.17
CA HIS A 218 -10.55 5.72 7.02
C HIS A 218 -12.04 5.68 6.67
N GLY A 219 -12.55 4.50 6.31
CA GLY A 219 -13.97 4.28 6.01
C GLY A 219 -14.49 4.92 4.71
N SER A 220 -13.65 5.61 3.93
CA SER A 220 -14.07 6.29 2.69
C SER A 220 -13.95 5.42 1.43
N GLU A 221 -13.49 4.18 1.58
CA GLU A 221 -13.05 3.34 0.47
C GLU A 221 -13.71 1.96 0.48
N HIS A 222 -14.80 1.83 -0.28
CA HIS A 222 -15.48 0.55 -0.52
C HIS A 222 -15.13 0.00 -1.90
N VAL A 223 -14.12 -0.86 -1.95
CA VAL A 223 -14.01 -1.86 -3.02
C VAL A 223 -15.06 -2.95 -2.75
N ILE A 224 -15.50 -3.68 -3.79
CA ILE A 224 -16.48 -4.78 -3.64
C ILE A 224 -16.16 -5.62 -2.38
N PRO A 225 -17.17 -5.92 -1.53
CA PRO A 225 -16.94 -6.55 -0.24
C PRO A 225 -16.11 -7.81 -0.33
N ASP A 226 -15.22 -7.97 0.65
CA ASP A 226 -14.51 -9.19 0.96
C ASP A 226 -15.47 -10.40 0.98
N PRO A 227 -15.34 -11.35 0.03
CA PRO A 227 -16.15 -12.58 0.06
C PRO A 227 -15.82 -13.48 1.27
N GLY A 228 -14.69 -13.22 1.96
CA GLY A 228 -14.24 -13.82 3.21
C GLY A 228 -14.90 -13.25 4.47
N ALA A 229 -15.69 -12.17 4.38
CA ALA A 229 -16.55 -11.68 5.47
C ALA A 229 -17.78 -12.58 5.71
N ARG A 230 -17.59 -13.91 5.65
CA ARG A 230 -18.55 -14.88 6.17
C ARG A 230 -18.49 -14.78 7.69
N GLY A 231 -19.46 -14.05 8.24
CA GLY A 231 -19.65 -13.90 9.67
C GLY A 231 -19.57 -15.23 10.41
N GLU A 232 -18.91 -15.19 11.56
CA GLU A 232 -19.00 -16.21 12.60
C GLU A 232 -20.48 -16.57 12.81
N GLY A 233 -20.85 -17.77 12.43
CA GLY A 233 -22.26 -18.15 12.37
C GLY A 233 -22.50 -19.51 11.76
N ARG A 234 -21.80 -20.54 12.25
CA ARG A 234 -22.29 -21.93 12.33
C ARG A 234 -21.70 -22.62 13.54
#